data_AF-A0A959CL33-F1
#
_entry.id   AF-A0A959CL33-F1
#
_cell.length_a   1.000
_cell.length_b   1.000
_cell.length_c   1.000
_cell.angle_alpha   90.00
_cell.angle_beta   90.00
_cell.angle_gamma   90.00
#
_symmetry.space_group_name_H-M   'P 1'
#
loop_
_entity.id
_entity.type
_entity.pdbx_description
1 polymer ?
#
loop_
_entity_poly.entity_id
_entity_poly.type
_entity_poly.pdbx_seq_one_letter_code
_entity_poly.pdbx_strand_id
1 'polypeptide(L)'
;MSNIIIRQPHPLRRNGSTRITRLLAALAPDHFQLDDRSMQDLLVAAHRYAALLSWFDFSDRPDGDWACFWETETLTYLAVLSAIDLNQLRKEYDEADYALGVLLESYEEGESQQETQAYRNLAEILYRMAKGLEGHYRKLVAIRHPLQHLLLGLIRRANERDIEELASPFFQLISLHKAMDDQLNPELYRYFVTDDARWGLADWADYGRIMAEAPADYPREQLRGIFVKFYNAYVVLKNRAQRAFDEELARMEKPENEEYRIVQPHISLFIAFLRLFRHAQDSLNELVKRQLDFYYEQVLALHRAPAQPDSVF
;
A
#
# COMPACT_ATOMS: atom_id res chain seq x y z
N MET A 1 -28.13 29.46 62.58
CA MET A 1 -27.70 29.93 61.25
C MET A 1 -27.74 28.72 60.32
N SER A 2 -28.71 28.68 59.42
CA SER A 2 -29.00 27.53 58.58
C SER A 2 -28.07 27.52 57.37
N ASN A 3 -27.20 26.52 57.25
CA ASN A 3 -26.38 26.33 56.06
C ASN A 3 -27.28 25.98 54.86
N ILE A 4 -27.49 26.94 53.97
CA ILE A 4 -28.15 26.71 52.69
C ILE A 4 -27.16 25.97 51.80
N ILE A 5 -27.32 24.65 51.69
CA ILE A 5 -26.59 23.84 50.72
C ILE A 5 -27.20 24.12 49.35
N ILE A 6 -26.56 25.00 48.57
CA ILE A 6 -26.92 25.21 47.17
C ILE A 6 -26.51 23.95 46.40
N ARG A 7 -27.46 23.06 46.12
CA ARG A 7 -27.25 21.94 45.21
C ARG A 7 -27.24 22.48 43.79
N GLN A 8 -26.04 22.69 43.23
CA GLN A 8 -25.93 22.93 41.80
C GLN A 8 -26.37 21.67 41.05
N PRO A 9 -27.40 21.74 40.18
CA PRO A 9 -27.79 20.60 39.37
C PRO A 9 -26.65 20.24 38.41
N HIS A 10 -26.46 18.94 38.19
CA HIS A 10 -25.39 18.43 37.33
C HIS A 10 -25.47 19.08 35.93
N PRO A 11 -24.39 19.71 35.42
CA PRO A 11 -24.42 20.54 34.21
C PRO A 11 -24.76 19.73 32.94
N LEU A 12 -24.54 18.42 32.98
CA LEU A 12 -24.90 17.51 31.89
C LEU A 12 -26.33 16.97 32.11
N ARG A 13 -27.30 17.49 31.36
CA ARG A 13 -28.65 16.89 31.25
C ARG A 13 -28.61 15.72 30.26
N ARG A 14 -28.94 14.49 30.70
CA ARG A 14 -28.85 13.27 29.87
C ARG A 14 -30.10 12.40 30.01
N ASN A 15 -30.66 11.95 28.87
CA ASN A 15 -31.93 11.22 28.77
C ASN A 15 -31.73 9.67 28.72
N GLY A 16 -30.79 9.11 29.50
CA GLY A 16 -30.43 7.70 29.44
C GLY A 16 -30.91 6.88 30.64
N SER A 17 -31.77 5.88 30.40
CA SER A 17 -32.36 4.99 31.41
C SER A 17 -31.38 3.94 31.99
N THR A 18 -30.20 3.71 31.38
CA THR A 18 -29.17 2.79 31.89
C THR A 18 -27.79 3.46 32.05
N ARG A 19 -26.96 2.98 32.98
CA ARG A 19 -25.64 3.58 33.31
C ARG A 19 -24.62 3.44 32.17
N ILE A 20 -24.74 2.38 31.36
CA ILE A 20 -23.83 2.07 30.24
C ILE A 20 -24.09 2.99 29.03
N THR A 21 -25.34 3.38 28.78
CA THR A 21 -25.70 4.33 27.70
C THR A 21 -25.36 5.79 28.03
N ARG A 22 -24.76 6.08 29.19
CA ARG A 22 -24.35 7.44 29.60
C ARG A 22 -22.96 7.84 29.13
N LEU A 23 -22.11 6.91 28.70
CA LEU A 23 -20.77 7.21 28.20
C LEU A 23 -20.85 7.36 26.68
N LEU A 24 -20.56 8.55 26.15
CA LEU A 24 -20.37 8.70 24.70
C LEU A 24 -19.09 7.96 24.34
N ALA A 25 -19.16 7.00 23.43
CA ALA A 25 -18.00 6.24 22.96
C ALA A 25 -16.88 7.17 22.46
N ALA A 26 -17.26 8.29 21.84
CA ALA A 26 -16.35 9.34 21.38
C ALA A 26 -15.52 10.02 22.48
N LEU A 27 -15.90 9.85 23.75
CA LEU A 27 -15.21 10.42 24.91
C LEU A 27 -14.44 9.37 25.72
N ALA A 28 -14.40 8.12 25.27
CA ALA A 28 -13.50 7.15 25.88
C ALA A 28 -12.05 7.54 25.55
N PRO A 29 -11.12 7.52 26.51
CA PRO A 29 -9.72 7.86 26.26
C PRO A 29 -9.07 7.05 25.14
N ASP A 30 -9.50 5.80 24.99
CA ASP A 30 -8.96 4.86 23.98
C ASP A 30 -9.69 4.97 22.64
N HIS A 31 -10.69 5.86 22.51
CA HIS A 31 -11.45 6.03 21.27
C HIS A 31 -10.62 6.63 20.14
N PHE A 32 -9.65 7.48 20.49
CA PHE A 32 -8.80 8.18 19.54
C PHE A 32 -7.38 8.22 20.07
N GLN A 33 -6.45 7.71 19.28
CA GLN A 33 -5.02 7.84 19.52
C GLN A 33 -4.48 8.95 18.61
N LEU A 34 -3.69 9.86 19.19
CA LEU A 34 -3.01 10.92 18.43
C LEU A 34 -1.99 10.36 17.44
N ASP A 35 -1.34 9.26 17.82
CA ASP A 35 -0.45 8.49 16.97
C ASP A 35 -0.78 7.01 17.09
N ASP A 36 -1.56 6.49 16.13
CA ASP A 36 -1.98 5.08 16.03
C ASP A 36 -1.13 4.29 15.01
N ARG A 37 0.03 4.83 14.60
CA ARG A 37 0.88 4.19 13.59
C ARG A 37 1.47 2.92 14.16
N SER A 38 1.22 1.81 13.48
CA SER A 38 1.86 0.53 13.76
C SER A 38 3.35 0.57 13.40
N MET A 39 4.09 -0.44 13.85
CA MET A 39 5.49 -0.62 13.43
C MET A 39 5.61 -0.77 11.91
N GLN A 40 4.64 -1.41 11.26
CA GLN A 40 4.59 -1.53 9.82
C GLN A 40 4.44 -0.15 9.17
N ASP A 41 3.54 0.70 9.68
CA ASP A 41 3.36 2.06 9.16
C ASP A 41 4.64 2.89 9.31
N LEU A 42 5.35 2.75 10.42
CA LEU A 42 6.62 3.44 10.66
C LEU A 42 7.75 2.93 9.75
N LEU A 43 7.83 1.62 9.49
CA LEU A 43 8.77 1.04 8.52
C LEU A 43 8.50 1.56 7.10
N VAL A 44 7.23 1.58 6.71
CA VAL A 44 6.79 2.08 5.40
C VAL A 44 7.06 3.58 5.29
N ALA A 45 6.82 4.35 6.34
CA ALA A 45 7.12 5.77 6.37
C ALA A 45 8.62 6.04 6.21
N ALA A 46 9.47 5.24 6.85
CA ALA A 46 10.93 5.35 6.70
C ALA A 46 11.38 5.02 5.27
N HIS A 47 10.83 3.97 4.65
CA HIS A 47 11.10 3.63 3.25
C HIS A 47 10.66 4.74 2.30
N ARG A 48 9.42 5.26 2.46
CA ARG A 48 8.90 6.36 1.64
C ARG A 48 9.72 7.64 1.82
N TYR A 49 10.16 7.94 3.04
CA TYR A 49 11.03 9.08 3.31
C TYR A 49 12.39 8.90 2.62
N ALA A 50 12.96 7.70 2.66
CA ALA A 50 14.22 7.39 2.00
C ALA A 50 14.14 7.53 0.46
N ALA A 51 12.99 7.26 -0.14
CA ALA A 51 12.75 7.50 -1.57
C ALA A 51 12.76 8.99 -1.96
N LEU A 52 12.58 9.91 -1.00
CA LEU A 52 12.67 11.35 -1.23
C LEU A 52 14.11 11.88 -1.14
N LEU A 53 15.03 11.06 -0.62
CA LEU A 53 16.42 11.43 -0.46
C LEU A 53 17.19 10.90 -1.66
N SER A 54 17.74 11.80 -2.48
CA SER A 54 18.68 11.41 -3.53
C SER A 54 20.05 11.11 -2.92
N TRP A 55 20.75 10.12 -3.47
CA TRP A 55 22.19 9.99 -3.26
C TRP A 55 22.92 10.35 -4.56
N PHE A 56 24.17 10.77 -4.40
CA PHE A 56 24.97 11.32 -5.47
C PHE A 56 26.16 10.43 -5.74
N ASP A 57 26.47 10.21 -7.02
CA ASP A 57 27.65 9.48 -7.44
C ASP A 57 28.94 10.28 -7.15
N PHE A 58 30.10 9.69 -7.46
CA PHE A 58 31.40 10.37 -7.29
C PHE A 58 31.57 11.62 -8.17
N SER A 59 30.65 11.88 -9.09
CA SER A 59 30.61 13.06 -9.96
C SER A 59 29.57 14.09 -9.52
N ASP A 60 29.00 13.95 -8.32
CA ASP A 60 27.95 14.79 -7.77
C ASP A 60 26.66 14.82 -8.63
N ARG A 61 26.36 13.68 -9.27
CA ARG A 61 25.12 13.50 -10.05
C ARG A 61 24.15 12.61 -9.28
N PRO A 62 22.85 12.95 -9.23
CA PRO A 62 21.85 12.08 -8.64
C PRO A 62 21.88 10.69 -9.30
N ASP A 63 22.05 9.63 -8.51
CA ASP A 63 22.07 8.23 -8.97
C ASP A 63 21.01 7.38 -8.23
N GLY A 64 19.79 7.91 -8.15
CA GLY A 64 18.68 7.26 -7.46
C GLY A 64 18.51 7.73 -6.02
N ASP A 65 17.93 6.87 -5.18
CA ASP A 65 17.45 7.22 -3.84
C ASP A 65 17.87 6.21 -2.76
N TRP A 66 17.63 6.58 -1.50
CA TRP A 66 17.98 5.75 -0.34
C TRP A 66 16.98 4.63 -0.03
N ALA A 67 15.90 4.45 -0.81
CA ALA A 67 14.90 3.44 -0.52
C ALA A 67 15.49 2.03 -0.55
N CYS A 68 16.46 1.79 -1.44
CA CYS A 68 17.17 0.50 -1.57
C CYS A 68 17.80 0.02 -0.25
N PHE A 69 18.20 0.93 0.66
CA PHE A 69 18.74 0.61 1.98
C PHE A 69 17.77 -0.20 2.86
N TRP A 70 16.47 -0.03 2.63
CA TRP A 70 15.39 -0.71 3.34
C TRP A 70 14.90 -1.97 2.63
N GLU A 71 15.31 -2.20 1.38
CA GLU A 71 14.81 -3.30 0.55
C GLU A 71 15.78 -4.50 0.52
N THR A 72 16.78 -4.50 1.40
CA THR A 72 17.81 -5.54 1.50
C THR A 72 17.44 -6.67 2.47
N GLU A 73 16.37 -6.52 3.23
CA GLU A 73 15.97 -7.43 4.32
C GLU A 73 14.49 -7.82 4.15
N THR A 74 14.12 -9.02 4.61
CA THR A 74 12.80 -9.58 4.39
C THR A 74 11.70 -8.80 5.09
N LEU A 75 11.83 -8.48 6.38
CA LEU A 75 10.76 -7.84 7.16
C LEU A 75 10.43 -6.47 6.58
N THR A 76 11.46 -5.65 6.34
CA THR A 76 11.29 -4.29 5.82
C THR A 76 10.69 -4.32 4.42
N TYR A 77 11.15 -5.22 3.56
CA TYR A 77 10.61 -5.33 2.21
C TYR A 77 9.17 -5.88 2.19
N LEU A 78 8.82 -6.81 3.09
CA LEU A 78 7.44 -7.27 3.27
C LEU A 78 6.53 -6.14 3.77
N ALA A 79 7.01 -5.25 4.65
CA ALA A 79 6.28 -4.05 5.06
C ALA A 79 5.99 -3.14 3.86
N VAL A 80 6.97 -2.94 2.97
CA VAL A 80 6.78 -2.14 1.74
C VAL A 80 5.74 -2.78 0.81
N LEU A 81 5.83 -4.09 0.57
CA LEU A 81 4.89 -4.82 -0.29
C LEU A 81 3.45 -4.83 0.25
N SER A 82 3.31 -4.96 1.57
CA SER A 82 2.01 -4.92 2.23
C SER A 82 1.40 -3.51 2.26
N ALA A 83 2.21 -2.47 2.12
CA ALA A 83 1.76 -1.08 2.06
C ALA A 83 1.59 -0.53 0.63
N ILE A 84 1.57 -1.39 -0.39
CA ILE A 84 1.19 -1.01 -1.76
C ILE A 84 -0.18 -0.33 -1.73
N ASP A 85 -0.26 0.88 -2.29
CA ASP A 85 -1.48 1.67 -2.33
C ASP A 85 -2.33 1.29 -3.54
N LEU A 86 -3.17 0.28 -3.33
CA LEU A 86 -4.11 -0.19 -4.36
C LEU A 86 -5.15 0.87 -4.73
N ASN A 87 -5.52 1.75 -3.80
CA ASN A 87 -6.50 2.79 -4.08
C ASN A 87 -5.91 3.83 -5.02
N GLN A 88 -4.66 4.22 -4.79
CA GLN A 88 -3.94 5.13 -5.68
C GLN A 88 -3.76 4.51 -7.08
N LEU A 89 -3.34 3.24 -7.17
CA LEU A 89 -3.23 2.53 -8.47
C LEU A 89 -4.56 2.52 -9.24
N ARG A 90 -5.66 2.24 -8.54
CA ARG A 90 -7.00 2.23 -9.14
C ARG A 90 -7.43 3.62 -9.58
N LYS A 91 -7.22 4.62 -8.72
CA LYS A 91 -7.57 6.01 -9.01
C LYS A 91 -6.85 6.54 -10.24
N GLU A 92 -5.54 6.31 -10.35
CA GLU A 92 -4.75 6.72 -11.53
C GLU A 92 -5.31 6.14 -12.83
N TYR A 93 -5.68 4.87 -12.82
CA TYR A 93 -6.28 4.21 -13.98
C TYR A 93 -7.68 4.75 -14.28
N ASP A 94 -8.57 4.82 -13.28
CA ASP A 94 -9.96 5.27 -13.45
C ASP A 94 -10.02 6.72 -13.97
N GLU A 95 -9.12 7.61 -13.52
CA GLU A 95 -9.02 8.99 -14.02
C GLU A 95 -8.57 9.05 -15.48
N ALA A 96 -7.58 8.25 -15.87
CA ALA A 96 -7.11 8.17 -17.26
C ALA A 96 -8.16 7.54 -18.20
N ASP A 97 -8.85 6.49 -17.74
CA ASP A 97 -9.91 5.82 -18.49
C ASP A 97 -11.13 6.73 -18.67
N TYR A 98 -11.49 7.51 -17.65
CA TYR A 98 -12.53 8.53 -17.76
C TYR A 98 -12.17 9.59 -18.80
N ALA A 99 -10.94 10.11 -18.78
CA ALA A 99 -10.48 11.10 -19.75
C ALA A 99 -10.56 10.59 -21.20
N LEU A 100 -10.14 9.33 -21.44
CA LEU A 100 -10.32 8.69 -22.74
C LEU A 100 -11.81 8.56 -23.11
N GLY A 101 -12.65 8.14 -22.16
CA GLY A 101 -14.10 7.99 -22.39
C GLY A 101 -14.78 9.28 -22.86
N VAL A 102 -14.39 10.42 -22.28
CA VAL A 102 -14.91 11.74 -22.69
C VAL A 102 -14.52 12.06 -24.14
N LEU A 103 -13.27 11.80 -24.53
CA LEU A 103 -12.79 12.04 -25.90
C LEU A 103 -13.50 11.16 -26.93
N LEU A 104 -13.78 9.90 -26.60
CA LEU A 104 -14.48 9.00 -27.51
C LEU A 104 -15.96 9.39 -27.71
N GLU A 105 -16.54 10.19 -26.82
CA GLU A 105 -17.92 10.69 -26.93
C GLU A 105 -18.00 12.01 -27.73
N SER A 106 -16.93 12.79 -27.81
CA SER A 106 -16.83 14.04 -28.59
C SER A 106 -16.43 13.75 -30.04
N TYR A 107 -17.39 13.69 -30.96
CA TYR A 107 -17.09 13.54 -32.39
C TYR A 107 -16.56 14.87 -33.00
N GLU A 108 -15.25 15.11 -33.02
CA GLU A 108 -14.63 16.19 -33.83
C GLU A 108 -13.36 15.74 -34.61
N GLU A 109 -13.30 16.09 -35.91
CA GLU A 109 -12.17 15.85 -36.82
C GLU A 109 -10.95 16.72 -36.41
N GLY A 110 -10.22 16.26 -35.40
CA GLY A 110 -9.06 16.94 -34.80
C GLY A 110 -8.56 16.29 -33.51
N GLU A 111 -9.39 15.46 -32.88
CA GLU A 111 -9.10 14.78 -31.61
C GLU A 111 -8.21 13.54 -31.73
N SER A 112 -7.87 13.09 -32.93
CA SER A 112 -7.05 11.88 -33.16
C SER A 112 -5.71 11.91 -32.40
N GLN A 113 -5.05 13.07 -32.29
CA GLN A 113 -3.81 13.18 -31.50
C GLN A 113 -4.04 13.11 -29.98
N GLN A 114 -5.14 13.70 -29.49
CA GLN A 114 -5.49 13.68 -28.06
C GLN A 114 -5.94 12.28 -27.64
N GLU A 115 -6.71 11.61 -28.48
CA GLU A 115 -7.11 10.21 -28.33
C GLU A 115 -5.87 9.30 -28.29
N THR A 116 -4.96 9.40 -29.26
CA THR A 116 -3.68 8.67 -29.26
C THR A 116 -2.90 8.92 -27.96
N GLN A 117 -2.83 10.16 -27.49
CA GLN A 117 -2.14 10.47 -26.23
C GLN A 117 -2.85 9.88 -25.01
N ALA A 118 -4.18 9.86 -24.98
CA ALA A 118 -4.96 9.23 -23.91
C ALA A 118 -4.75 7.71 -23.87
N TYR A 119 -4.72 7.06 -25.04
CA TYR A 119 -4.34 5.64 -25.15
C TYR A 119 -2.93 5.38 -24.67
N ARG A 120 -1.96 6.21 -25.07
CA ARG A 120 -0.57 6.12 -24.62
C ARG A 120 -0.48 6.23 -23.10
N ASN A 121 -1.20 7.17 -22.48
CA ASN A 121 -1.21 7.34 -21.03
C ASN A 121 -1.71 6.07 -20.31
N LEU A 122 -2.81 5.47 -20.79
CA LEU A 122 -3.32 4.21 -20.24
C LEU A 122 -2.33 3.06 -20.42
N ALA A 123 -1.74 2.93 -21.61
CA ALA A 123 -0.73 1.92 -21.89
C ALA A 123 0.51 2.09 -20.99
N GLU A 124 0.92 3.32 -20.71
CA GLU A 124 2.03 3.63 -19.80
C GLU A 124 1.69 3.25 -18.34
N ILE A 125 0.47 3.49 -17.86
CA ILE A 125 0.02 3.02 -16.54
C ILE A 125 0.14 1.49 -16.46
N LEU A 126 -0.39 0.77 -17.45
CA LEU A 126 -0.34 -0.69 -17.48
C LEU A 126 1.09 -1.24 -17.61
N TYR A 127 1.94 -0.58 -18.41
CA TYR A 127 3.35 -0.88 -18.50
C TYR A 127 4.07 -0.69 -17.15
N ARG A 128 3.82 0.43 -16.47
CA ARG A 128 4.38 0.70 -15.12
C ARG A 128 3.94 -0.37 -14.12
N MET A 129 2.68 -0.81 -14.18
CA MET A 129 2.18 -1.91 -13.35
C MET A 129 2.93 -3.23 -13.62
N ALA A 130 3.08 -3.63 -14.88
CA ALA A 130 3.84 -4.83 -15.24
C ALA A 130 5.31 -4.73 -14.80
N LYS A 131 5.93 -3.55 -15.00
CA LYS A 131 7.33 -3.30 -14.65
C LYS A 131 7.53 -3.35 -13.14
N GLY A 132 6.58 -2.83 -12.37
CA GLY A 132 6.58 -2.91 -10.91
C GLY A 132 6.51 -4.36 -10.41
N LEU A 133 5.65 -5.21 -11.00
CA LEU A 133 5.57 -6.63 -10.65
C LEU A 133 6.88 -7.37 -10.93
N GLU A 134 7.51 -7.13 -12.08
CA GLU A 134 8.83 -7.67 -12.42
C GLU A 134 9.91 -7.16 -11.44
N GLY A 135 9.88 -5.87 -11.11
CA GLY A 135 10.79 -5.28 -10.11
C GLY A 135 10.63 -5.95 -8.74
N HIS A 136 9.40 -6.22 -8.32
CA HIS A 136 9.12 -6.92 -7.08
C HIS A 136 9.62 -8.37 -7.10
N TYR A 137 9.43 -9.07 -8.22
CA TYR A 137 9.97 -10.42 -8.41
C TYR A 137 11.50 -10.43 -8.24
N ARG A 138 12.23 -9.54 -8.94
CA ARG A 138 13.71 -9.47 -8.84
C ARG A 138 14.19 -9.19 -7.42
N LYS A 139 13.52 -8.27 -6.70
CA LYS A 139 13.85 -7.99 -5.29
C LYS A 139 13.59 -9.21 -4.40
N LEU A 140 12.47 -9.90 -4.56
CA LEU A 140 12.17 -11.14 -3.82
C LEU A 140 13.21 -12.24 -4.08
N VAL A 141 13.71 -12.36 -5.31
CA VAL A 141 14.82 -13.25 -5.67
C VAL A 141 16.09 -12.85 -4.93
N ALA A 142 16.45 -11.56 -4.95
CA ALA A 142 17.66 -11.05 -4.28
C ALA A 142 17.66 -11.33 -2.78
N ILE A 143 16.52 -11.17 -2.11
CA ILE A 143 16.36 -11.50 -0.68
C ILE A 143 16.02 -12.97 -0.41
N ARG A 144 15.97 -13.82 -1.46
CA ARG A 144 15.68 -15.26 -1.40
C ARG A 144 14.35 -15.59 -0.70
N HIS A 145 13.33 -14.75 -0.89
CA HIS A 145 12.05 -14.92 -0.23
C HIS A 145 11.09 -15.80 -1.04
N PRO A 146 10.34 -16.74 -0.42
CA PRO A 146 9.46 -17.67 -1.13
C PRO A 146 8.37 -17.04 -2.00
N LEU A 147 7.98 -15.79 -1.73
CA LEU A 147 7.00 -15.06 -2.56
C LEU A 147 7.45 -14.84 -4.00
N GLN A 148 8.76 -14.98 -4.29
CA GLN A 148 9.23 -15.00 -5.69
C GLN A 148 8.48 -16.05 -6.52
N HIS A 149 8.14 -17.21 -5.94
CA HIS A 149 7.46 -18.30 -6.64
C HIS A 149 5.98 -17.99 -6.87
N LEU A 150 5.35 -17.25 -5.96
CA LEU A 150 4.01 -16.73 -6.15
C LEU A 150 3.99 -15.77 -7.33
N LEU A 151 4.87 -14.76 -7.33
CA LEU A 151 4.93 -13.78 -8.42
C LEU A 151 5.30 -14.45 -9.74
N LEU A 152 6.28 -15.37 -9.74
CA LEU A 152 6.62 -16.11 -10.93
C LEU A 152 5.41 -16.86 -11.47
N GLY A 153 4.64 -17.54 -10.61
CA GLY A 153 3.43 -18.26 -11.00
C GLY A 153 2.28 -17.37 -11.48
N LEU A 154 2.23 -16.10 -11.07
CA LEU A 154 1.29 -15.10 -11.61
C LEU A 154 1.77 -14.57 -12.97
N ILE A 155 3.08 -14.33 -13.10
CA ILE A 155 3.69 -13.82 -14.34
C ILE A 155 3.61 -14.88 -15.45
N ARG A 156 4.03 -16.11 -15.13
CA ARG A 156 4.12 -17.26 -16.03
C ARG A 156 3.72 -18.53 -15.28
N ARG A 157 2.77 -19.30 -15.81
CA ARG A 157 2.49 -20.65 -15.29
C ARG A 157 3.09 -21.70 -16.22
N ALA A 158 3.40 -22.85 -15.64
CA ALA A 158 4.14 -23.92 -16.30
C ALA A 158 3.24 -25.00 -16.93
N ASN A 159 1.90 -24.85 -16.92
CA ASN A 159 0.96 -25.87 -17.40
C ASN A 159 -0.30 -25.28 -18.03
N GLU A 160 -0.65 -25.81 -19.20
CA GLU A 160 -1.53 -25.30 -20.27
C GLU A 160 -3.04 -25.17 -19.97
N ARG A 161 -3.50 -25.22 -18.71
CA ARG A 161 -4.95 -25.42 -18.40
C ARG A 161 -5.67 -24.34 -17.59
N ASP A 162 -5.07 -23.17 -17.32
CA ASP A 162 -5.78 -22.03 -16.69
C ASP A 162 -5.53 -20.71 -17.44
N ILE A 163 -6.57 -19.87 -17.54
CA ILE A 163 -6.73 -18.74 -18.48
C ILE A 163 -6.20 -17.40 -17.90
N GLU A 164 -5.31 -17.40 -16.90
CA GLU A 164 -4.97 -16.18 -16.12
C GLU A 164 -3.46 -15.94 -15.88
N GLU A 165 -2.61 -16.17 -16.88
CA GLU A 165 -1.19 -15.77 -16.83
C GLU A 165 -1.02 -14.30 -17.24
N LEU A 166 -0.18 -13.52 -16.54
CA LEU A 166 0.04 -12.11 -16.86
C LEU A 166 0.83 -11.85 -18.15
N ALA A 167 1.57 -12.84 -18.66
CA ALA A 167 2.24 -12.74 -19.95
C ALA A 167 1.24 -12.49 -21.11
N SER A 168 0.06 -13.11 -21.06
CA SER A 168 -0.98 -12.92 -22.10
C SER A 168 -1.56 -11.49 -22.14
N PRO A 169 -2.08 -10.89 -21.05
CA PRO A 169 -2.52 -9.50 -21.05
C PRO A 169 -1.35 -8.53 -21.29
N PHE A 170 -0.11 -8.90 -20.95
CA PHE A 170 1.07 -8.11 -21.32
C PHE A 170 1.33 -8.11 -22.85
N PHE A 171 1.12 -9.23 -23.53
CA PHE A 171 1.19 -9.27 -25.00
C PHE A 171 0.07 -8.46 -25.65
N GLN A 172 -1.14 -8.53 -25.11
CA GLN A 172 -2.27 -7.70 -25.55
C GLN A 172 -1.95 -6.21 -25.37
N LEU A 173 -1.32 -5.84 -24.25
CA LEU A 173 -0.84 -4.48 -24.03
C LEU A 173 0.15 -4.05 -25.12
N ILE A 174 1.14 -4.88 -25.45
CA ILE A 174 2.13 -4.57 -26.51
C ILE A 174 1.41 -4.40 -27.86
N SER A 175 0.50 -5.32 -28.20
CA SER A 175 -0.29 -5.27 -29.45
C SER A 175 -1.07 -3.95 -29.56
N LEU A 176 -1.82 -3.60 -28.51
CA LEU A 176 -2.61 -2.36 -28.47
C LEU A 176 -1.71 -1.12 -28.52
N HIS A 177 -0.60 -1.11 -27.79
CA HIS A 177 0.32 0.03 -27.79
C HIS A 177 0.92 0.25 -29.18
N LYS A 178 1.32 -0.82 -29.88
CA LYS A 178 1.79 -0.74 -31.27
C LYS A 178 0.70 -0.26 -32.22
N ALA A 179 -0.55 -0.65 -32.00
CA ALA A 179 -1.67 -0.27 -32.86
C ALA A 179 -2.10 1.20 -32.67
N MET A 180 -1.93 1.75 -31.47
CA MET A 180 -2.38 3.10 -31.12
C MET A 180 -1.27 4.16 -31.22
N ASP A 181 0.00 3.75 -31.23
CA ASP A 181 1.15 4.66 -31.24
C ASP A 181 2.18 4.27 -32.30
N ASP A 182 2.06 4.88 -33.48
CA ASP A 182 3.01 4.73 -34.59
C ASP A 182 4.44 5.20 -34.26
N GLN A 183 4.61 5.98 -33.18
CA GLN A 183 5.90 6.49 -32.70
C GLN A 183 6.43 5.69 -31.50
N LEU A 184 5.82 4.55 -31.17
CA LEU A 184 6.25 3.71 -30.07
C LEU A 184 7.72 3.30 -30.22
N ASN A 185 8.54 3.71 -29.25
CA ASN A 185 9.92 3.25 -29.16
C ASN A 185 9.97 1.82 -28.58
N PRO A 186 10.42 0.80 -29.34
CA PRO A 186 10.49 -0.59 -28.86
C PRO A 186 11.34 -0.74 -27.59
N GLU A 187 12.36 0.11 -27.42
CA GLU A 187 13.26 0.12 -26.27
C GLU A 187 12.54 0.28 -24.92
N LEU A 188 11.32 0.82 -24.92
CA LEU A 188 10.45 0.84 -23.75
C LEU A 188 10.30 -0.56 -23.12
N TYR A 189 10.20 -1.61 -23.94
CA TYR A 189 9.97 -2.98 -23.50
C TYR A 189 11.24 -3.78 -23.22
N ARG A 190 12.44 -3.20 -23.41
CA ARG A 190 13.72 -3.92 -23.20
C ARG A 190 13.83 -4.56 -21.82
N TYR A 191 13.25 -3.96 -20.79
CA TYR A 191 13.29 -4.48 -19.42
C TYR A 191 12.67 -5.90 -19.27
N PHE A 192 11.77 -6.27 -20.18
CA PHE A 192 11.04 -7.54 -20.20
C PHE A 192 11.63 -8.58 -21.16
N VAL A 193 12.58 -8.18 -22.00
CA VAL A 193 13.32 -9.11 -22.87
C VAL A 193 14.41 -9.75 -22.02
N THR A 194 14.17 -10.99 -21.58
CA THR A 194 15.07 -11.71 -20.67
C THR A 194 15.32 -13.13 -21.15
N ASP A 195 16.53 -13.66 -20.93
CA ASP A 195 16.93 -15.00 -21.40
C ASP A 195 15.99 -16.13 -20.92
N ASP A 196 15.38 -15.95 -19.75
CA ASP A 196 14.45 -16.92 -19.17
C ASP A 196 13.00 -16.74 -19.61
N ALA A 197 12.73 -15.76 -20.49
CA ALA A 197 11.44 -15.46 -21.11
C ALA A 197 10.28 -15.42 -20.10
N ARG A 198 10.49 -14.82 -18.92
CA ARG A 198 9.46 -14.78 -17.86
C ARG A 198 8.16 -14.17 -18.34
N TRP A 199 8.26 -13.07 -19.08
CA TRP A 199 7.11 -12.37 -19.64
C TRP A 199 6.76 -12.81 -21.06
N GLY A 200 7.31 -13.94 -21.52
CA GLY A 200 7.11 -14.46 -22.89
C GLY A 200 8.03 -13.84 -23.95
N LEU A 201 8.94 -12.93 -23.57
CA LEU A 201 9.90 -12.31 -24.49
C LEU A 201 11.31 -12.82 -24.17
N ALA A 202 11.79 -13.82 -24.91
CA ALA A 202 13.15 -14.32 -24.81
C ALA A 202 14.13 -13.41 -25.55
N ASP A 203 13.69 -12.87 -26.69
CA ASP A 203 14.47 -11.99 -27.56
C ASP A 203 13.60 -10.91 -28.24
N TRP A 204 14.23 -10.07 -29.05
CA TRP A 204 13.53 -9.03 -29.83
C TRP A 204 12.69 -9.60 -30.99
N ALA A 205 12.96 -10.84 -31.43
CA ALA A 205 12.14 -11.48 -32.44
C ALA A 205 10.77 -11.86 -31.88
N ASP A 206 10.68 -12.26 -30.61
CA ASP A 206 9.41 -12.47 -29.91
C ASP A 206 8.59 -11.17 -29.86
N TYR A 207 9.23 -10.04 -29.49
CA TYR A 207 8.57 -8.73 -29.52
C TYR A 207 8.10 -8.38 -30.94
N GLY A 208 8.93 -8.62 -31.96
CA GLY A 208 8.61 -8.37 -33.36
C GLY A 208 7.42 -9.17 -33.88
N ARG A 209 7.21 -10.39 -33.38
CA ARG A 209 6.08 -11.26 -33.74
C ARG A 209 4.73 -10.81 -33.18
N ILE A 210 4.72 -9.96 -32.15
CA ILE A 210 3.48 -9.36 -31.63
C ILE A 210 3.03 -8.29 -32.62
N MET A 211 1.96 -8.56 -33.37
CA MET A 211 1.44 -7.67 -34.39
C MET A 211 0.68 -6.48 -33.76
N ALA A 212 0.64 -5.37 -34.48
CA ALA A 212 -0.15 -4.20 -34.09
C ALA A 212 -1.63 -4.48 -34.38
N GLU A 213 -2.34 -5.00 -33.40
CA GLU A 213 -3.78 -5.29 -33.51
C GLU A 213 -4.55 -4.56 -32.41
N ALA A 214 -5.55 -3.79 -32.82
CA ALA A 214 -6.57 -3.23 -31.93
C ALA A 214 -7.96 -3.65 -32.44
N PRO A 215 -8.86 -4.11 -31.55
CA PRO A 215 -10.22 -4.40 -31.95
C PRO A 215 -10.88 -3.13 -32.46
N ALA A 216 -11.56 -3.24 -33.59
CA ALA A 216 -12.26 -2.09 -34.17
C ALA A 216 -13.33 -1.51 -33.21
N ASP A 217 -13.95 -2.35 -32.38
CA ASP A 217 -15.16 -1.98 -31.66
C ASP A 217 -14.96 -1.74 -30.14
N TYR A 218 -13.88 -2.23 -29.52
CA TYR A 218 -13.74 -2.21 -28.04
C TYR A 218 -12.30 -2.14 -27.49
N PRO A 219 -11.40 -1.29 -28.01
CA PRO A 219 -10.02 -1.18 -27.52
C PRO A 219 -9.93 -0.71 -26.05
N ARG A 220 -10.83 0.19 -25.62
CA ARG A 220 -10.90 0.66 -24.22
C ARG A 220 -11.23 -0.46 -23.23
N GLU A 221 -12.20 -1.32 -23.55
CA GLU A 221 -12.55 -2.46 -22.69
C GLU A 221 -11.43 -3.50 -22.60
N GLN A 222 -10.60 -3.65 -23.64
CA GLN A 222 -9.41 -4.50 -23.54
C GLN A 222 -8.38 -3.95 -22.56
N LEU A 223 -8.09 -2.65 -22.61
CA LEU A 223 -7.20 -2.01 -21.62
C LEU A 223 -7.72 -2.20 -20.20
N ARG A 224 -9.05 -2.12 -20.01
CA ARG A 224 -9.69 -2.38 -18.73
C ARG A 224 -9.52 -3.83 -18.28
N GLY A 225 -9.67 -4.79 -19.20
CA GLY A 225 -9.40 -6.20 -18.94
C GLY A 225 -7.96 -6.44 -18.48
N ILE A 226 -6.99 -5.83 -19.15
CA ILE A 226 -5.56 -5.90 -18.80
C ILE A 226 -5.31 -5.28 -17.41
N PHE A 227 -5.89 -4.10 -17.15
CA PHE A 227 -5.81 -3.44 -15.84
C PHE A 227 -6.26 -4.37 -14.72
N VAL A 228 -7.45 -4.97 -14.86
CA VAL A 228 -8.01 -5.87 -13.83
C VAL A 228 -7.06 -7.03 -13.53
N LYS A 229 -6.41 -7.62 -14.55
CA LYS A 229 -5.45 -8.72 -14.36
C LYS A 229 -4.22 -8.26 -13.57
N PHE A 230 -3.59 -7.14 -13.94
CA PHE A 230 -2.45 -6.61 -13.17
C PHE A 230 -2.85 -6.17 -11.77
N TYR A 231 -3.98 -5.47 -11.62
CA TYR A 231 -4.50 -5.03 -10.34
C TYR A 231 -4.73 -6.21 -9.39
N ASN A 232 -5.35 -7.28 -9.88
CA ASN A 232 -5.57 -8.49 -9.09
C ASN A 232 -4.24 -9.15 -8.67
N ALA A 233 -3.21 -9.13 -9.51
CA ALA A 233 -1.90 -9.61 -9.13
C ALA A 233 -1.29 -8.79 -7.98
N TYR A 234 -1.43 -7.46 -8.00
CA TYR A 234 -1.04 -6.60 -6.88
C TYR A 234 -1.85 -6.88 -5.60
N VAL A 235 -3.15 -7.12 -5.71
CA VAL A 235 -4.01 -7.51 -4.58
C VAL A 235 -3.50 -8.81 -3.95
N VAL A 236 -3.24 -9.83 -4.76
CA VAL A 236 -2.73 -11.13 -4.31
C VAL A 236 -1.34 -10.96 -3.66
N LEU A 237 -0.45 -10.21 -4.28
CA LEU A 237 0.89 -9.93 -3.76
C LEU A 237 0.81 -9.22 -2.40
N LYS A 238 0.06 -8.12 -2.30
CA LYS A 238 -0.11 -7.33 -1.08
C LYS A 238 -0.66 -8.18 0.06
N ASN A 239 -1.72 -8.94 -0.19
CA ASN A 239 -2.35 -9.78 0.82
C ASN A 239 -1.41 -10.89 1.32
N ARG A 240 -0.65 -11.51 0.41
CA ARG A 240 0.31 -12.54 0.82
C ARG A 240 1.51 -11.95 1.54
N ALA A 241 1.96 -10.76 1.13
CA ALA A 241 3.01 -10.02 1.80
C ALA A 241 2.61 -9.60 3.22
N GLN A 242 1.36 -9.15 3.44
CA GLN A 242 0.84 -8.84 4.78
C GLN A 242 0.91 -10.07 5.70
N ARG A 243 0.40 -11.22 5.25
CA ARG A 243 0.46 -12.46 6.06
C ARG A 243 1.91 -12.86 6.37
N ALA A 244 2.80 -12.77 5.38
CA ALA A 244 4.21 -13.07 5.59
C ALA A 244 4.86 -12.07 6.56
N PHE A 245 4.51 -10.78 6.47
CA PHE A 245 4.97 -9.76 7.41
C PHE A 245 4.53 -10.08 8.84
N ASP A 246 3.25 -10.40 9.05
CA ASP A 246 2.70 -10.74 10.36
C ASP A 246 3.38 -12.00 10.94
N GLU A 247 3.61 -13.02 10.11
CA GLU A 247 4.33 -14.25 10.48
C GLU A 247 5.78 -13.95 10.89
N GLU A 248 6.50 -13.15 10.09
CA GLU A 248 7.89 -12.76 10.39
C GLU A 248 7.97 -11.91 11.65
N LEU A 249 7.05 -10.97 11.83
CA LEU A 249 7.00 -10.13 13.01
C LEU A 249 6.73 -10.95 14.27
N ALA A 250 5.75 -11.87 14.22
CA ALA A 250 5.43 -12.75 15.33
C ALA A 250 6.61 -13.68 15.71
N ARG A 251 7.44 -14.09 14.75
CA ARG A 251 8.67 -14.85 15.05
C ARG A 251 9.69 -14.03 15.82
N MET A 252 9.83 -12.73 15.53
CA MET A 252 10.75 -11.83 16.23
C MET A 252 10.38 -11.54 17.69
N GLU A 253 9.16 -11.87 18.11
CA GLU A 253 8.66 -11.63 19.48
C GLU A 253 8.72 -12.88 20.37
N LYS A 254 8.99 -14.08 19.81
CA LYS A 254 9.04 -15.33 20.59
C LYS A 254 10.41 -15.56 21.24
N PRO A 255 10.47 -15.99 22.53
CA PRO A 255 11.73 -16.33 23.19
C PRO A 255 12.36 -17.62 22.61
N GLU A 256 13.68 -17.56 22.43
CA GLU A 256 14.57 -18.50 21.74
C GLU A 256 14.53 -19.96 22.23
N ASN A 257 14.05 -20.86 21.35
CA ASN A 257 14.56 -22.24 21.23
C ASN A 257 14.85 -22.59 19.75
N GLU A 258 14.66 -21.63 18.84
CA GLU A 258 14.90 -21.75 17.40
C GLU A 258 15.92 -20.70 16.98
N GLU A 259 16.75 -21.08 16.02
CA GLU A 259 17.92 -20.38 15.46
C GLU A 259 17.79 -18.85 15.42
N TYR A 260 18.77 -18.13 15.99
CA TYR A 260 18.83 -16.66 15.93
C TYR A 260 18.84 -16.20 14.48
N ARG A 261 17.81 -15.48 14.05
CA ARG A 261 17.83 -14.86 12.73
C ARG A 261 18.78 -13.67 12.74
N ILE A 262 19.80 -13.75 11.88
CA ILE A 262 20.71 -12.62 11.63
C ILE A 262 19.97 -11.61 10.74
N VAL A 263 19.30 -10.65 11.38
CA VAL A 263 18.80 -9.43 10.71
C VAL A 263 19.98 -8.48 10.49
N GLN A 264 19.98 -7.75 9.37
CA GLN A 264 21.07 -6.83 9.06
C GLN A 264 21.19 -5.75 10.17
N PRO A 265 22.42 -5.39 10.61
CA PRO A 265 22.62 -4.56 11.80
C PRO A 265 21.85 -3.24 11.80
N HIS A 266 21.74 -2.57 10.64
CA HIS A 266 21.01 -1.31 10.53
C HIS A 266 19.49 -1.49 10.70
N ILE A 267 18.93 -2.60 10.22
CA ILE A 267 17.52 -2.93 10.39
C ILE A 267 17.24 -3.31 11.86
N SER A 268 18.12 -4.08 12.48
CA SER A 268 18.03 -4.40 13.90
C SER A 268 18.05 -3.14 14.78
N LEU A 269 18.94 -2.20 14.47
CA LEU A 269 19.00 -0.91 15.16
C LEU A 269 17.72 -0.10 14.96
N PHE A 270 17.17 -0.08 13.75
CA PHE A 270 15.93 0.63 13.47
C PHE A 270 14.73 0.00 14.18
N ILE A 271 14.61 -1.33 14.18
CA ILE A 271 13.55 -2.03 14.93
C ILE A 271 13.68 -1.74 16.44
N ALA A 272 14.90 -1.73 16.99
CA ALA A 272 15.12 -1.34 18.38
C ALA A 272 14.68 0.11 18.64
N PHE A 273 15.00 1.03 17.73
CA PHE A 273 14.49 2.41 17.79
C PHE A 273 12.96 2.46 17.76
N LEU A 274 12.29 1.74 16.86
CA LEU A 274 10.82 1.70 16.79
C LEU A 274 10.19 1.13 18.06
N ARG A 275 10.81 0.12 18.68
CA ARG A 275 10.37 -0.41 19.98
C ARG A 275 10.48 0.63 21.09
N LEU A 276 11.56 1.40 21.13
CA LEU A 276 11.71 2.50 22.10
C LEU A 276 10.76 3.67 21.80
N PHE A 277 10.55 3.98 20.52
CA PHE A 277 9.66 5.05 20.07
C PHE A 277 8.22 4.82 20.50
N ARG A 278 7.81 3.56 20.69
CA ARG A 278 6.48 3.21 21.25
C ARG A 278 6.20 3.90 22.58
N HIS A 279 7.19 4.06 23.46
CA HIS A 279 7.00 4.80 24.72
C HIS A 279 6.66 6.27 24.51
N ALA A 280 7.19 6.88 23.44
CA ALA A 280 6.85 8.26 23.07
C ALA A 280 5.44 8.33 22.46
N GLN A 281 5.05 7.35 21.62
CA GLN A 281 3.68 7.24 21.10
C GLN A 281 2.66 7.07 22.25
N ASP A 282 2.92 6.16 23.19
CA ASP A 282 2.08 5.93 24.37
C ASP A 282 1.94 7.21 25.21
N SER A 283 3.07 7.89 25.47
CA SER A 283 3.07 9.15 26.23
C SER A 283 2.28 10.26 25.53
N LEU A 284 2.32 10.32 24.20
CA LEU A 284 1.55 11.26 23.39
C LEU A 284 0.06 10.91 23.44
N ASN A 285 -0.29 9.64 23.32
CA ASN A 285 -1.67 9.14 23.35
C ASN A 285 -2.34 9.35 24.70
N GLU A 286 -1.60 9.45 25.81
CA GLU A 286 -2.14 9.84 27.10
C GLU A 286 -2.68 11.29 27.15
N LEU A 287 -2.28 12.18 26.22
CA LEU A 287 -2.72 13.58 26.22
C LEU A 287 -4.23 13.71 26.11
N VAL A 288 -4.88 12.83 25.33
CA VAL A 288 -6.34 12.81 25.14
C VAL A 288 -7.04 12.58 26.49
N LYS A 289 -6.57 11.59 27.24
CA LYS A 289 -7.07 11.28 28.59
C LYS A 289 -6.87 12.47 29.53
N ARG A 290 -5.66 13.03 29.58
CA ARG A 290 -5.32 14.15 30.47
C ARG A 290 -6.17 15.39 30.18
N GLN A 291 -6.46 15.65 28.90
CA GLN A 291 -7.32 16.75 28.49
C GLN A 291 -8.78 16.52 28.92
N LEU A 292 -9.30 15.30 28.77
CA LEU A 292 -10.64 14.95 29.23
C LEU A 292 -10.77 15.07 30.75
N ASP A 293 -9.79 14.55 31.50
CA ASP A 293 -9.74 14.65 32.96
C ASP A 293 -9.69 16.13 33.39
N PHE A 294 -8.83 16.95 32.75
CA PHE A 294 -8.78 18.40 33.01
C PHE A 294 -10.13 19.09 32.76
N TYR A 295 -10.78 18.80 31.63
CA TYR A 295 -12.05 19.43 31.29
C TYR A 295 -13.17 19.03 32.28
N TYR A 296 -13.28 17.75 32.63
CA TYR A 296 -14.34 17.31 33.53
C TYR A 296 -14.08 17.66 35.00
N GLU A 297 -12.86 17.47 35.48
CA GLU A 297 -12.54 17.61 36.91
C GLU A 297 -12.17 19.06 37.26
N GLN A 298 -11.50 19.81 36.37
CA GLN A 298 -11.07 21.18 36.67
C GLN A 298 -11.98 22.26 36.08
N VAL A 299 -12.43 22.11 34.82
CA VAL A 299 -13.29 23.13 34.19
C VAL A 299 -14.75 22.99 34.61
N LEU A 300 -15.29 21.76 34.57
CA LEU A 300 -16.67 21.47 34.96
C LEU A 300 -16.84 21.11 36.44
N ALA A 301 -15.74 20.94 37.18
CA ALA A 301 -15.72 20.57 38.60
C ALA A 301 -16.57 19.32 38.92
N LEU A 302 -16.63 18.35 38.01
CA LEU A 302 -17.30 17.08 38.24
C LEU A 302 -16.42 16.18 39.10
N HIS A 303 -17.00 15.60 40.14
CA HIS A 303 -16.33 14.69 41.05
C HIS A 303 -16.90 13.29 40.91
N ARG A 304 -16.03 12.27 40.97
CA ARG A 304 -16.46 10.88 40.95
C ARG A 304 -17.28 10.58 42.21
N ALA A 305 -18.39 9.86 42.06
CA ALA A 305 -19.20 9.45 43.20
C ALA A 305 -18.39 8.53 44.12
N PRO A 306 -18.51 8.67 45.46
CA PRO A 306 -17.81 7.81 46.40
C PRO A 306 -18.28 6.36 46.23
N ALA A 307 -17.37 5.41 46.49
CA ALA A 307 -17.71 4.00 46.54
C ALA A 307 -18.75 3.76 47.66
N GLN A 308 -19.81 3.00 47.35
CA GLN A 308 -20.77 2.53 48.35
C GLN A 308 -20.53 1.04 48.59
N PRO A 309 -20.33 0.61 49.85
CA PRO A 309 -20.17 -0.80 50.16
C PRO A 309 -21.47 -1.57 49.90
N ASP A 310 -21.34 -2.83 49.49
CA ASP A 310 -22.49 -3.70 49.29
C ASP A 310 -23.17 -4.01 50.63
N SER A 311 -24.52 -3.98 50.64
CA SER A 311 -25.32 -4.44 51.77
C SER A 311 -25.96 -5.78 51.43
N VAL A 312 -25.73 -6.80 52.26
CA VAL A 312 -26.36 -8.11 52.16
C VAL A 312 -27.42 -8.22 53.27
N PHE A 313 -28.65 -8.62 52.93
CA PHE A 313 -29.77 -8.81 53.86
C PHE A 313 -29.87 -10.25 54.34
#